data_AF-A0A9P7SSJ4-F1
#
_entry.id   AF-A0A9P7SSJ4-F1
#
_cell.length_a   1.000
_cell.length_b   1.000
_cell.length_c   1.000
_cell.angle_alpha   90.00
_cell.angle_beta   90.00
_cell.angle_gamma   90.00
#
_symmetry.space_group_name_H-M   'P 1'
#
loop_
_entity.id
_entity.type
_entity.pdbx_description
1 polymer ?
#
loop_
_entity_poly.entity_id
_entity_poly.type
_entity_poly.pdbx_seq_one_letter_code
_entity_poly.pdbx_strand_id
1 'polypeptide(L)'
;MESQHAVPEDQQFMPRFLLEMFSHSFRIYEESEGVCKDDEAARLVSLKRIGSLRRNGKKMRRGESIVDRVDMSSEFAPITKTPVGCDCGRFRISQRPGISNKEQNRIEHKFICLESEVSVIFRRMLTALAENSSGLWLTREERNLVRKFMFVMKYRGPDNFKRFCHATMTTYEADDKEQLAMYMKEHGFLRPIDVWLDNLDKLIDVKMDAEMDWIQQLPTHMYPTDAYWAITHYQSSYMSLCTSSSYDTEFTVTDNCYSIAEGPRQFLWDATSGKLTNKLWASLHEFGPISPRLVIVLRSCKFPCREDGEDAKFRAARDLWQSWEKDRFEPISPPQLADPPVFKASNNYFDLANDVIRAVPGLVEKRSRGDPFFFHFFPLESAHIDCINGVFLDNASSCSSLLFHSEAALRRSLKTYVSSCNYFPNRVVSTSTPAVAAATITPAEVQRACLDKMIALLAQLGSEKRLC
;
A
#
# COMPACT_ATOMS: atom_id res chain seq x y z
N MET A 1 31.99 -23.81 20.22
CA MET A 1 31.45 -22.48 20.53
C MET A 1 31.01 -21.86 19.23
N GLU A 2 29.81 -22.22 18.79
CA GLU A 2 29.21 -21.70 17.56
C GLU A 2 28.42 -20.43 17.89
N SER A 3 28.73 -19.37 17.15
CA SER A 3 28.06 -18.08 17.26
C SER A 3 26.61 -18.23 16.83
N GLN A 4 25.70 -18.09 17.79
CA GLN A 4 24.28 -17.90 17.53
C GLN A 4 24.10 -16.62 16.70
N HIS A 5 23.73 -16.78 15.43
CA HIS A 5 23.21 -15.69 14.63
C HIS A 5 21.87 -15.26 15.21
N ALA A 6 21.81 -14.06 15.78
CA ALA A 6 20.57 -13.45 16.23
C ALA A 6 19.64 -13.23 15.02
N VAL A 7 18.49 -13.89 15.05
CA VAL A 7 17.36 -13.59 14.16
C VAL A 7 16.85 -12.19 14.52
N PRO A 8 16.59 -11.28 13.57
CA PRO A 8 15.96 -10.00 13.89
C PRO A 8 14.49 -10.27 14.30
N GLU A 9 14.18 -10.12 15.58
CA GLU A 9 12.89 -10.51 16.19
C GLU A 9 11.74 -9.49 16.06
N ASP A 10 11.84 -8.45 15.22
CA ASP A 10 10.75 -7.49 15.02
C ASP A 10 10.52 -7.28 13.51
N GLN A 11 9.33 -7.66 13.00
CA GLN A 11 8.90 -7.35 11.64
C GLN A 11 8.11 -6.04 11.59
N GLN A 12 8.24 -5.37 10.45
CA GLN A 12 7.79 -4.01 10.21
C GLN A 12 6.46 -4.01 9.46
N PHE A 13 5.68 -2.95 9.63
CA PHE A 13 4.42 -2.79 8.89
C PHE A 13 4.66 -2.58 7.39
N MET A 14 5.82 -2.03 7.01
CA MET A 14 6.31 -2.11 5.64
C MET A 14 7.05 -3.43 5.39
N PRO A 15 6.83 -4.11 4.25
CA PRO A 15 7.64 -5.27 3.89
C PRO A 15 9.12 -4.89 3.83
N ARG A 16 9.97 -5.77 4.36
CA ARG A 16 11.43 -5.58 4.32
C ARG A 16 11.95 -5.53 2.89
N PHE A 17 11.38 -6.32 1.97
CA PHE A 17 11.76 -6.27 0.56
C PHE A 17 11.58 -4.85 -0.01
N LEU A 18 10.51 -4.14 0.40
CA LEU A 18 10.22 -2.81 -0.11
C LEU A 18 11.26 -1.81 0.39
N LEU A 19 11.69 -1.92 1.64
CA LEU A 19 12.79 -1.11 2.16
C LEU A 19 14.10 -1.38 1.42
N GLU A 20 14.41 -2.64 1.13
CA GLU A 20 15.60 -3.02 0.36
C GLU A 20 15.59 -2.36 -1.02
N MET A 21 14.43 -2.30 -1.68
CA MET A 21 14.29 -1.69 -3.02
C MET A 21 14.35 -0.17 -3.05
N PHE A 22 14.05 0.49 -1.92
CA PHE A 22 14.22 1.95 -1.77
C PHE A 22 15.59 2.32 -1.20
N SER A 23 16.40 1.33 -0.84
CA SER A 23 17.65 1.57 -0.16
C SER A 23 18.78 2.04 -1.07
N HIS A 24 19.74 2.74 -0.48
CA HIS A 24 21.00 3.11 -1.09
C HIS A 24 22.13 3.00 -0.06
N SER A 25 23.37 2.94 -0.54
CA SER A 25 24.53 2.86 0.35
C SER A 25 24.72 4.18 1.10
N PHE A 26 24.89 4.11 2.42
CA PHE A 26 25.22 5.26 3.25
C PHE A 26 26.61 5.80 2.87
N ARG A 27 26.63 7.03 2.37
CA ARG A 27 27.84 7.82 2.07
C ARG A 27 27.94 8.97 3.07
N ILE A 28 29.16 9.21 3.57
CA ILE A 28 29.37 10.21 4.63
C ILE A 28 29.35 11.64 4.06
N TYR A 29 29.78 11.89 2.81
CA TYR A 29 29.44 13.06 1.96
C TYR A 29 29.87 12.81 0.49
N GLU A 30 29.29 13.59 -0.43
CA GLU A 30 29.69 13.74 -1.85
C GLU A 30 31.04 14.47 -1.98
N GLU A 31 31.88 14.01 -2.90
CA GLU A 31 33.08 14.72 -3.34
C GLU A 31 32.64 16.00 -4.07
N SER A 32 32.62 17.13 -3.37
CA SER A 32 32.65 18.43 -4.03
C SER A 32 33.98 18.57 -4.74
N GLU A 33 34.00 18.42 -6.07
CA GLU A 33 35.16 18.79 -6.89
C GLU A 33 35.54 20.24 -6.58
N GLY A 34 36.77 20.45 -6.09
CA GLY A 34 37.39 21.78 -5.99
C GLY A 34 37.54 22.41 -4.61
N VAL A 35 38.07 21.70 -3.59
CA VAL A 35 38.47 22.34 -2.32
C VAL A 35 39.95 22.04 -1.99
N CYS A 36 40.70 23.09 -1.64
CA CYS A 36 42.12 23.06 -1.31
C CYS A 36 42.46 22.16 -0.11
N LYS A 37 43.65 21.54 -0.16
CA LYS A 37 44.16 20.53 0.80
C LYS A 37 44.38 21.03 2.23
N ASP A 38 44.33 22.34 2.48
CA ASP A 38 44.63 22.90 3.81
C ASP A 38 43.41 22.95 4.76
N ASP A 39 42.19 22.73 4.25
CA ASP A 39 40.96 22.63 5.07
C ASP A 39 40.68 21.20 5.58
N GLU A 40 41.50 20.22 5.20
CA GLU A 40 41.27 18.80 5.47
C GLU A 40 41.40 18.46 6.97
N ALA A 41 42.27 19.17 7.71
CA ALA A 41 42.45 18.98 9.15
C ALA A 41 41.28 19.53 9.98
N ALA A 42 40.75 20.70 9.61
CA ALA A 42 39.57 21.28 10.24
C ALA A 42 38.31 20.43 9.93
N ARG A 43 38.23 19.88 8.71
CA ARG A 43 37.18 18.96 8.27
C ARG A 43 37.26 17.60 8.97
N LEU A 44 38.45 17.06 9.27
CA LEU A 44 38.62 15.82 10.05
C LEU A 44 38.16 15.95 11.51
N VAL A 45 38.31 17.15 12.09
CA VAL A 45 37.82 17.44 13.46
C VAL A 45 36.30 17.62 13.49
N SER A 46 35.69 18.21 12.46
CA SER A 46 34.23 18.26 12.31
C SER A 46 33.63 16.90 11.90
N LEU A 47 34.33 16.08 11.10
CA LEU A 47 33.97 14.70 10.76
C LEU A 47 33.90 13.78 12.00
N LYS A 48 34.73 14.02 13.02
CA LYS A 48 34.61 13.33 14.32
C LYS A 48 33.36 13.74 15.11
N ARG A 49 32.81 14.94 14.87
CA ARG A 49 31.56 15.43 15.49
C ARG A 49 30.30 15.04 14.69
N ILE A 50 30.36 14.99 13.36
CA ILE A 50 29.21 14.68 12.49
C ILE A 50 29.00 13.16 12.32
N GLY A 51 30.03 12.34 12.55
CA GLY A 51 29.98 10.87 12.52
C GLY A 51 29.12 10.19 13.59
N SER A 52 28.12 10.87 14.16
CA SER A 52 27.20 10.30 15.13
C SER A 52 25.74 10.68 14.88
N LEU A 53 25.20 10.38 13.70
CA LEU A 53 23.77 10.11 13.58
C LEU A 53 23.48 8.83 14.38
N ARG A 54 23.10 9.01 15.64
CA ARG A 54 22.73 7.93 16.57
C ARG A 54 21.21 7.85 16.66
N ARG A 55 20.63 6.71 16.31
CA ARG A 55 19.32 6.28 16.85
C ARG A 55 19.49 4.85 17.36
N ASN A 56 19.11 4.59 18.61
CA ASN A 56 19.35 3.34 19.35
C ASN A 56 20.84 2.95 19.59
N GLY A 57 21.72 3.92 19.78
CA GLY A 57 23.09 3.67 20.27
C GLY A 57 24.07 3.02 19.28
N LYS A 58 23.63 2.60 18.08
CA LYS A 58 24.51 2.09 17.02
C LYS A 58 24.90 3.21 16.05
N LYS A 59 26.19 3.30 15.73
CA LYS A 59 26.72 4.20 14.69
C LYS A 59 26.48 3.58 13.31
N MET A 60 25.87 4.32 12.39
CA MET A 60 25.73 3.90 11.00
C MET A 60 27.12 3.77 10.35
N ARG A 61 27.34 2.69 9.60
CA ARG A 61 28.64 2.41 8.96
C ARG A 61 28.61 2.82 7.49
N ARG A 62 29.77 3.25 6.95
CA ARG A 62 29.93 3.50 5.51
C ARG A 62 29.57 2.23 4.73
N GLY A 63 28.72 2.37 3.71
CA GLY A 63 28.25 1.24 2.90
C GLY A 63 27.08 0.46 3.51
N GLU A 64 26.61 0.82 4.70
CA GLU A 64 25.37 0.26 5.24
C GLU A 64 24.17 0.68 4.36
N SER A 65 23.26 -0.24 4.10
CA SER A 65 22.07 0.00 3.30
C SER A 65 21.04 0.80 4.13
N ILE A 66 20.69 1.98 3.62
CA ILE A 66 19.80 2.94 4.28
C ILE A 66 18.69 3.38 3.35
N VAL A 67 17.59 3.84 3.93
CA VAL A 67 16.45 4.41 3.23
C VAL A 67 16.25 5.85 3.68
N ASP A 68 16.01 6.73 2.71
CA ASP A 68 15.57 8.09 2.96
C ASP A 68 14.07 8.11 3.27
N ARG A 69 13.71 8.77 4.36
CA ARG A 69 12.32 8.86 4.82
C ARG A 69 11.99 10.23 5.38
N VAL A 70 10.76 10.67 5.18
CA VAL A 70 10.16 11.79 5.89
C VAL A 70 9.46 11.26 7.14
N ASP A 71 9.78 11.80 8.32
CA ASP A 71 9.09 11.45 9.56
C ASP A 71 7.77 12.22 9.70
N MET A 72 6.70 11.63 9.17
CA MET A 72 5.36 12.25 9.17
C MET A 72 4.75 12.35 10.57
N SER A 73 5.29 11.64 11.57
CA SER A 73 4.82 11.69 12.95
C SER A 73 5.28 12.94 13.70
N SER A 74 6.38 13.55 13.28
CA SER A 74 6.88 14.82 13.83
C SER A 74 6.12 16.01 13.25
N GLU A 75 5.97 17.09 14.01
CA GLU A 75 5.33 18.33 13.56
C GLU A 75 5.99 18.91 12.28
N PHE A 76 7.33 18.84 12.21
CA PHE A 76 8.11 19.47 11.13
C PHE A 76 8.45 18.55 9.96
N ALA A 77 7.99 17.29 9.96
CA ALA A 77 8.26 16.30 8.91
C ALA A 77 9.75 16.23 8.46
N PRO A 78 10.71 16.06 9.38
CA PRO A 78 12.12 16.07 9.02
C PRO A 78 12.47 14.88 8.14
N ILE A 79 13.36 15.12 7.17
CA ILE A 79 14.00 14.06 6.39
C ILE A 79 15.04 13.37 7.27
N THR A 80 14.94 12.05 7.36
CA THR A 80 15.81 11.20 8.18
C THR A 80 16.30 10.00 7.36
N LYS A 81 17.46 9.48 7.74
CA LYS A 81 18.05 8.26 7.15
C LYS A 81 17.90 7.12 8.13
N THR A 82 17.37 5.99 7.67
CA THR A 82 17.12 4.81 8.52
C THR A 82 17.74 3.56 7.90
N PRO A 83 18.45 2.71 8.65
CA PRO A 83 18.93 1.43 8.12
C PRO A 83 17.77 0.54 7.70
N VAL A 84 17.93 -0.24 6.63
CA VAL A 84 16.88 -1.19 6.17
C VAL A 84 16.47 -2.19 7.27
N GLY A 85 17.40 -2.55 8.15
CA GLY A 85 17.13 -3.44 9.28
C GLY A 85 16.40 -2.80 10.46
N CYS A 86 16.00 -1.53 10.38
CA CYS A 86 15.25 -0.84 11.44
C CYS A 86 13.78 -0.67 11.07
N ASP A 87 12.92 -0.75 12.08
CA ASP A 87 11.46 -0.76 11.91
C ASP A 87 10.90 0.52 11.24
N CYS A 88 10.29 0.36 10.07
CA CYS A 88 9.51 1.39 9.40
C CYS A 88 8.00 1.13 9.57
N GLY A 89 7.31 2.11 10.18
CA GLY A 89 5.87 2.10 10.39
C GLY A 89 5.45 2.17 11.87
N ARG A 90 4.25 2.73 12.11
CA ARG A 90 3.71 3.00 13.46
C ARG A 90 3.23 1.75 14.21
N PHE A 91 3.04 0.63 13.53
CA PHE A 91 2.32 -0.51 14.05
C PHE A 91 3.23 -1.71 14.27
N ARG A 92 3.47 -2.04 15.54
CA ARG A 92 4.01 -3.32 15.97
C ARG A 92 2.89 -4.14 16.57
N ILE A 93 2.66 -5.32 16.02
CA ILE A 93 1.84 -6.32 16.71
C ILE A 93 2.56 -6.75 18.01
N SER A 94 3.91 -6.67 18.03
CA SER A 94 4.80 -7.06 19.14
C SER A 94 4.70 -6.32 20.46
N GLN A 95 3.93 -5.24 20.53
CA GLN A 95 3.92 -4.37 21.72
C GLN A 95 2.53 -4.13 22.29
N ARG A 96 1.53 -4.98 21.97
CA ARG A 96 0.14 -4.71 22.35
C ARG A 96 -0.39 -5.62 23.46
N PRO A 97 -0.99 -5.04 24.53
CA PRO A 97 -1.61 -5.82 25.59
C PRO A 97 -2.74 -6.70 25.05
N GLY A 98 -2.71 -7.98 25.39
CA GLY A 98 -3.80 -8.92 25.10
C GLY A 98 -3.50 -9.96 24.03
N ILE A 99 -2.53 -9.76 23.14
CA ILE A 99 -2.10 -10.82 22.20
C ILE A 99 -0.96 -11.59 22.87
N SER A 100 -1.01 -12.93 22.88
CA SER A 100 0.11 -13.71 23.42
C SER A 100 1.31 -13.67 22.45
N ASN A 101 2.52 -13.65 22.98
CA ASN A 101 3.74 -13.71 22.16
C ASN A 101 3.74 -14.92 21.21
N LYS A 102 3.12 -16.03 21.60
CA LYS A 102 3.05 -17.24 20.78
C LYS A 102 2.17 -17.06 19.55
N GLU A 103 0.95 -16.54 19.71
CA GLU A 103 0.02 -16.30 18.61
C GLU A 103 0.58 -15.28 17.63
N GLN A 104 1.19 -14.25 18.19
CA GLN A 104 1.83 -13.22 17.42
C GLN A 104 3.02 -13.77 16.61
N ASN A 105 3.97 -14.46 17.25
CA ASN A 105 5.12 -15.03 16.56
C ASN A 105 4.71 -16.01 15.46
N ARG A 106 3.61 -16.75 15.66
CA ARG A 106 3.04 -17.63 14.63
C ARG A 106 2.62 -16.84 13.38
N ILE A 107 1.85 -15.76 13.57
CA ILE A 107 1.35 -14.94 12.46
C ILE A 107 2.50 -14.19 11.78
N GLU A 108 3.42 -13.61 12.54
CA GLU A 108 4.62 -12.94 12.00
C GLU A 108 5.47 -13.93 11.19
N HIS A 109 5.71 -15.14 11.69
CA HIS A 109 6.45 -16.16 10.93
C HIS A 109 5.76 -16.48 9.59
N LYS A 110 4.44 -16.60 9.58
CA LYS A 110 3.67 -16.81 8.33
C LYS A 110 3.82 -15.64 7.36
N PHE A 111 3.83 -14.41 7.86
CA PHE A 111 4.10 -13.24 7.03
C PHE A 111 5.52 -13.23 6.46
N ILE A 112 6.53 -13.59 7.26
CA ILE A 112 7.92 -13.71 6.78
C ILE A 112 8.00 -14.72 5.64
N CYS A 113 7.36 -15.88 5.78
CA CYS A 113 7.30 -16.88 4.71
C CYS A 113 6.63 -16.33 3.45
N LEU A 114 5.45 -15.72 3.60
CA LEU A 114 4.70 -15.15 2.47
C LEU A 114 5.50 -14.05 1.76
N GLU A 115 6.12 -13.14 2.52
CA GLU A 115 6.99 -12.09 1.98
C GLU A 115 8.19 -12.69 1.24
N SER A 116 8.83 -13.72 1.82
CA SER A 116 9.96 -14.41 1.21
C SER A 116 9.61 -15.01 -0.14
N GLU A 117 8.47 -15.72 -0.23
CA GLU A 117 8.00 -16.34 -1.48
C GLU A 117 7.70 -15.27 -2.55
N VAL A 118 6.99 -14.21 -2.17
CA VAL A 118 6.62 -13.12 -3.10
C VAL A 118 7.85 -12.32 -3.53
N SER A 119 8.84 -12.15 -2.66
CA SER A 119 10.10 -11.45 -2.98
C SER A 119 10.86 -12.09 -4.14
N VAL A 120 10.74 -13.41 -4.34
CA VAL A 120 11.33 -14.11 -5.47
C VAL A 120 10.68 -13.66 -6.78
N ILE A 121 9.35 -13.52 -6.79
CA ILE A 121 8.59 -13.02 -7.94
C ILE A 121 8.93 -11.56 -8.21
N PHE A 122 8.98 -10.72 -7.17
CA PHE A 122 9.33 -9.30 -7.32
C PHE A 122 10.74 -9.09 -7.84
N ARG A 123 11.73 -9.87 -7.38
CA ARG A 123 13.08 -9.85 -7.94
C ARG A 123 13.09 -10.20 -9.42
N ARG A 124 12.32 -11.22 -9.84
CA ARG A 124 12.18 -11.55 -11.27
C ARG A 124 11.55 -10.42 -12.08
N MET A 125 10.53 -9.74 -11.55
CA MET A 125 9.95 -8.55 -12.20
C MET A 125 11.00 -7.45 -12.38
N LEU A 126 11.82 -7.18 -11.36
CA LEU A 126 12.86 -6.16 -11.41
C LEU A 126 14.01 -6.54 -12.34
N THR A 127 14.41 -7.81 -12.37
CA THR A 127 15.42 -8.31 -13.34
C THR A 127 14.91 -8.14 -14.77
N ALA A 128 13.68 -8.56 -15.06
CA ALA A 128 13.08 -8.39 -16.39
C ALA A 128 13.00 -6.90 -16.80
N LEU A 129 12.66 -6.03 -15.84
CA LEU A 129 12.63 -4.58 -16.06
C LEU A 129 14.04 -4.02 -16.35
N ALA A 130 15.06 -4.43 -15.58
CA ALA A 130 16.44 -4.00 -15.78
C ALA A 130 17.04 -4.48 -17.12
N GLU A 131 16.58 -5.64 -17.61
CA GLU A 131 16.91 -6.19 -18.92
C GLU A 131 16.14 -5.51 -20.07
N ASN A 132 15.33 -4.49 -19.79
CA ASN A 132 14.44 -3.82 -20.75
C ASN A 132 13.48 -4.78 -21.46
N SER A 133 13.06 -5.86 -20.79
CA SER A 133 12.01 -6.73 -21.30
C SER A 133 10.70 -5.97 -21.44
N SER A 134 9.86 -6.34 -22.41
CA SER A 134 8.51 -5.75 -22.56
C SER A 134 7.52 -6.20 -21.49
N GLY A 135 7.87 -7.24 -20.72
CA GLY A 135 7.03 -7.86 -19.72
C GLY A 135 7.66 -9.14 -19.17
N LEU A 136 6.88 -9.94 -18.45
CA LEU A 136 7.29 -11.26 -17.98
C LEU A 136 6.14 -12.25 -17.92
N TRP A 137 6.47 -13.54 -17.97
CA TRP A 137 5.54 -14.63 -17.72
C TRP A 137 5.46 -14.97 -16.23
N LEU A 138 4.24 -15.02 -15.71
CA LEU A 138 3.92 -15.54 -14.39
C LEU A 138 2.90 -16.67 -14.52
N THR A 139 3.02 -17.69 -13.68
CA THR A 139 1.98 -18.71 -13.58
C THR A 139 0.74 -18.17 -12.85
N ARG A 140 -0.40 -18.86 -12.99
CA ARG A 140 -1.61 -18.58 -12.20
C ARG A 140 -1.31 -18.55 -10.71
N GLU A 141 -0.52 -19.49 -10.24
CA GLU A 141 -0.12 -19.60 -8.85
C GLU A 141 0.70 -18.39 -8.39
N GLU A 142 1.71 -17.98 -9.16
CA GLU A 142 2.53 -16.79 -8.84
C GLU A 142 1.68 -15.51 -8.84
N ARG A 143 0.82 -15.34 -9.84
CA ARG A 143 -0.13 -14.22 -9.88
C ARG A 143 -1.05 -14.21 -8.67
N ASN A 144 -1.61 -15.36 -8.31
CA ASN A 144 -2.50 -15.48 -7.15
C ASN A 144 -1.74 -15.21 -5.84
N LEU A 145 -0.48 -15.63 -5.73
CA LEU A 145 0.38 -15.36 -4.58
C LEU A 145 0.66 -13.86 -4.41
N VAL A 146 0.97 -13.14 -5.49
CA VAL A 146 1.15 -11.68 -5.47
C VAL A 146 -0.14 -10.99 -5.01
N ARG A 147 -1.29 -11.38 -5.55
CA ARG A 147 -2.59 -10.80 -5.14
C ARG A 147 -2.91 -11.12 -3.68
N LYS A 148 -2.67 -12.35 -3.24
CA LYS A 148 -2.82 -12.77 -1.84
C LYS A 148 -2.00 -11.86 -0.93
N PHE A 149 -0.73 -11.68 -1.25
CA PHE A 149 0.18 -10.81 -0.51
C PHE A 149 -0.36 -9.38 -0.40
N MET A 150 -0.78 -8.77 -1.52
CA MET A 150 -1.35 -7.41 -1.49
C MET A 150 -2.57 -7.31 -0.56
N PHE A 151 -3.50 -8.26 -0.63
CA PHE A 151 -4.68 -8.25 0.25
C PHE A 151 -4.31 -8.49 1.71
N VAL A 152 -3.41 -9.43 1.99
CA VAL A 152 -2.95 -9.74 3.35
C VAL A 152 -2.25 -8.52 3.98
N MET A 153 -1.49 -7.77 3.19
CA MET A 153 -0.91 -6.47 3.58
C MET A 153 -1.96 -5.38 3.82
N LYS A 154 -3.05 -5.38 3.04
CA LYS A 154 -4.20 -4.49 3.24
C LYS A 154 -5.00 -4.84 4.50
N TYR A 155 -5.25 -6.13 4.71
CA TYR A 155 -6.05 -6.67 5.82
C TYR A 155 -5.32 -6.52 7.16
N ARG A 156 -3.99 -6.70 7.18
CA ARG A 156 -3.17 -6.42 8.37
C ARG A 156 -3.06 -4.92 8.69
N GLY A 157 -3.59 -4.08 7.79
CA GLY A 157 -3.55 -2.62 7.85
C GLY A 157 -4.03 -2.03 9.18
N PRO A 158 -3.61 -0.79 9.49
CA PRO A 158 -3.92 -0.16 10.77
C PRO A 158 -5.42 0.02 11.02
N ASP A 159 -6.21 0.18 9.97
CA ASP A 159 -7.65 0.42 10.11
C ASP A 159 -8.41 -0.85 10.49
N ASN A 160 -8.07 -2.00 9.89
CA ASN A 160 -8.59 -3.30 10.32
C ASN A 160 -8.09 -3.67 11.71
N PHE A 161 -6.81 -3.43 11.99
CA PHE A 161 -6.30 -3.65 13.34
C PHE A 161 -7.08 -2.84 14.38
N LYS A 162 -7.31 -1.54 14.14
CA LYS A 162 -8.12 -0.69 15.03
C LYS A 162 -9.54 -1.22 15.19
N ARG A 163 -10.18 -1.68 14.10
CA ARG A 163 -11.52 -2.28 14.12
C ARG A 163 -11.61 -3.46 15.08
N PHE A 164 -10.61 -4.33 15.14
CA PHE A 164 -10.64 -5.54 15.97
C PHE A 164 -9.92 -5.42 17.33
N CYS A 165 -9.10 -4.39 17.54
CA CYS A 165 -8.31 -4.20 18.77
C CYS A 165 -9.15 -3.68 19.95
N HIS A 166 -10.19 -4.43 20.31
CA HIS A 166 -11.08 -4.16 21.44
C HIS A 166 -10.99 -5.29 22.46
N ALA A 167 -11.01 -4.96 23.76
CA ALA A 167 -10.90 -5.95 24.83
C ALA A 167 -12.09 -6.90 24.88
N THR A 168 -13.28 -6.39 24.53
CA THR A 168 -14.53 -7.14 24.57
C THR A 168 -15.49 -6.67 23.47
N MET A 169 -16.52 -7.46 23.22
CA MET A 169 -17.58 -7.12 22.27
C MET A 169 -18.38 -5.87 22.66
N THR A 170 -18.45 -5.54 23.96
CA THR A 170 -19.15 -4.31 24.41
C THR A 170 -18.43 -3.06 23.91
N THR A 171 -17.11 -3.07 23.96
CA THR A 171 -16.24 -1.97 23.53
C THR A 171 -16.00 -1.89 22.02
N TYR A 172 -16.41 -2.91 21.26
CA TYR A 172 -16.26 -2.92 19.80
C TYR A 172 -17.17 -1.87 19.14
N GLU A 173 -16.59 -1.09 18.23
CA GLU A 173 -17.23 0.05 17.57
C GLU A 173 -17.03 -0.03 16.05
N ALA A 174 -17.83 -0.86 15.37
CA ALA A 174 -17.97 -0.87 13.92
C ALA A 174 -19.42 -1.22 13.53
N ASP A 175 -19.74 -1.02 12.26
CA ASP A 175 -21.06 -1.24 11.66
C ASP A 175 -21.52 -2.70 11.68
N ASP A 176 -20.58 -3.64 11.73
CA ASP A 176 -20.84 -5.09 11.73
C ASP A 176 -20.88 -5.72 13.14
N LYS A 177 -21.08 -4.91 14.18
CA LYS A 177 -21.04 -5.33 15.59
C LYS A 177 -21.93 -6.54 15.87
N GLU A 178 -23.16 -6.55 15.38
CA GLU A 178 -24.12 -7.61 15.63
C GLU A 178 -23.70 -8.92 14.96
N GLN A 179 -23.27 -8.84 13.69
CA GLN A 179 -22.82 -9.98 12.90
C GLN A 179 -21.56 -10.59 13.51
N LEU A 180 -20.60 -9.75 13.92
CA LEU A 180 -19.38 -10.22 14.58
C LEU A 180 -19.69 -10.88 15.91
N ALA A 181 -20.59 -10.32 16.73
CA ALA A 181 -20.98 -10.91 18.00
C ALA A 181 -21.62 -12.30 17.84
N MET A 182 -22.47 -12.48 16.81
CA MET A 182 -23.04 -13.78 16.47
C MET A 182 -21.96 -14.78 16.06
N TYR A 183 -21.06 -14.39 15.15
CA TYR A 183 -19.96 -15.23 14.70
C TYR A 183 -19.05 -15.65 15.86
N MET A 184 -18.68 -14.70 16.73
CA MET A 184 -17.87 -14.96 17.91
C MET A 184 -18.52 -15.97 18.85
N LYS A 185 -19.83 -15.85 19.10
CA LYS A 185 -20.58 -16.78 19.94
C LYS A 185 -20.62 -18.18 19.35
N GLU A 186 -20.83 -18.29 18.05
CA GLU A 186 -20.90 -19.58 17.34
C GLU A 186 -19.54 -20.31 17.33
N HIS A 187 -18.45 -19.56 17.16
CA HIS A 187 -17.09 -20.11 17.01
C HIS A 187 -16.27 -20.08 18.31
N GLY A 188 -16.86 -19.64 19.42
CA GLY A 188 -16.21 -19.63 20.74
C GLY A 188 -15.12 -18.56 20.93
N PHE A 189 -15.13 -17.49 20.14
CA PHE A 189 -14.20 -16.38 20.30
C PHE A 189 -14.62 -15.47 21.47
N LEU A 190 -13.66 -15.11 22.32
CA LEU A 190 -13.91 -14.24 23.47
C LEU A 190 -13.65 -12.77 23.15
N ARG A 191 -12.73 -12.48 22.22
CA ARG A 191 -12.31 -11.11 21.88
C ARG A 191 -12.34 -10.90 20.38
N PRO A 192 -12.75 -9.71 19.90
CA PRO A 192 -12.72 -9.40 18.47
C PRO A 192 -11.34 -9.57 17.82
N ILE A 193 -10.26 -9.29 18.57
CA ILE A 193 -8.89 -9.46 18.07
C ILE A 193 -8.54 -10.91 17.73
N ASP A 194 -9.16 -11.88 18.41
CA ASP A 194 -8.94 -13.31 18.13
C ASP A 194 -9.52 -13.70 16.77
N VAL A 195 -10.63 -13.06 16.37
CA VAL A 195 -11.22 -13.22 15.02
C VAL A 195 -10.27 -12.65 13.96
N TRP A 196 -9.68 -11.48 14.19
CA TRP A 196 -8.72 -10.90 13.24
C TRP A 196 -7.46 -11.75 13.06
N LEU A 197 -6.93 -12.31 14.16
CA LEU A 197 -5.78 -13.22 14.12
C LEU A 197 -6.10 -14.54 13.40
N ASP A 198 -7.28 -15.12 13.65
CA ASP A 198 -7.73 -16.31 12.92
C ASP A 198 -7.94 -16.02 11.43
N ASN A 199 -8.59 -14.90 11.09
CA ASN A 199 -8.77 -14.45 9.71
C ASN A 199 -7.43 -14.30 8.97
N LEU A 200 -6.42 -13.68 9.59
CA LEU A 200 -5.07 -13.59 9.03
C LEU A 200 -4.46 -14.98 8.77
N ASP A 201 -4.62 -15.89 9.72
CA ASP A 201 -4.17 -17.28 9.60
C ASP A 201 -4.78 -17.96 8.37
N LYS A 202 -6.12 -17.83 8.18
CA LYS A 202 -6.83 -18.42 7.04
C LYS A 202 -6.50 -17.76 5.71
N LEU A 203 -6.39 -16.43 5.69
CA LEU A 203 -6.07 -15.67 4.46
C LEU A 203 -4.67 -15.99 3.94
N ILE A 204 -3.71 -16.26 4.83
CA ILE A 204 -2.37 -16.68 4.42
C ILE A 204 -2.40 -18.12 3.90
N ASP A 205 -3.09 -19.02 4.60
CA ASP A 205 -3.09 -20.47 4.31
C ASP A 205 -3.99 -20.88 3.13
N VAL A 206 -4.96 -20.05 2.74
CA VAL A 206 -5.92 -20.39 1.68
C VAL A 206 -5.19 -20.74 0.38
N LYS A 207 -5.50 -21.91 -0.19
CA LYS A 207 -4.95 -22.33 -1.47
C LYS A 207 -5.91 -21.88 -2.58
N MET A 208 -5.49 -20.90 -3.37
CA MET A 208 -6.29 -20.39 -4.48
C MET A 208 -6.14 -21.31 -5.69
N ASP A 209 -6.94 -22.37 -5.73
CA ASP A 209 -7.00 -23.37 -6.80
C ASP A 209 -7.56 -22.80 -8.12
N ALA A 210 -7.40 -23.55 -9.22
CA ALA A 210 -7.78 -23.10 -10.57
C ALA A 210 -9.28 -23.25 -10.85
N GLU A 211 -9.91 -24.16 -10.11
CA GLU A 211 -11.33 -24.53 -10.09
C GLU A 211 -12.18 -23.50 -9.34
N MET A 212 -11.52 -22.67 -8.52
CA MET A 212 -12.10 -21.59 -7.71
C MET A 212 -12.92 -22.08 -6.51
N ASP A 213 -12.65 -23.31 -6.04
CA ASP A 213 -13.34 -23.89 -4.89
C ASP A 213 -13.13 -23.06 -3.61
N TRP A 214 -11.95 -22.46 -3.49
CA TRP A 214 -11.61 -21.54 -2.39
C TRP A 214 -12.62 -20.38 -2.22
N ILE A 215 -13.34 -19.96 -3.28
CA ILE A 215 -14.35 -18.89 -3.20
C ILE A 215 -15.53 -19.32 -2.32
N GLN A 216 -15.94 -20.59 -2.42
CA GLN A 216 -17.04 -21.13 -1.62
C GLN A 216 -16.57 -21.56 -0.23
N GLN A 217 -15.32 -22.02 -0.12
CA GLN A 217 -14.76 -22.50 1.14
C GLN A 217 -14.35 -21.37 2.10
N LEU A 218 -13.78 -20.28 1.58
CA LEU A 218 -13.22 -19.23 2.43
C LEU A 218 -14.25 -18.64 3.42
N PRO A 219 -15.50 -18.29 3.03
CA PRO A 219 -16.51 -17.79 3.96
C PRO A 219 -16.96 -18.80 5.03
N THR A 220 -16.66 -20.10 4.86
CA THR A 220 -16.97 -21.14 5.85
C THR A 220 -15.85 -21.35 6.87
N HIS A 221 -14.67 -20.77 6.65
CA HIS A 221 -13.47 -20.99 7.47
C HIS A 221 -13.01 -19.76 8.24
N MET A 222 -13.53 -18.59 7.91
CA MET A 222 -13.19 -17.31 8.53
C MET A 222 -14.43 -16.41 8.59
N TYR A 223 -14.33 -15.25 9.24
CA TYR A 223 -15.47 -14.34 9.34
C TYR A 223 -16.04 -13.96 7.95
N PRO A 224 -17.32 -14.28 7.64
CA PRO A 224 -17.84 -14.22 6.27
C PRO A 224 -17.74 -12.85 5.60
N THR A 225 -18.01 -11.77 6.34
CA THR A 225 -17.92 -10.39 5.82
C THR A 225 -16.53 -10.08 5.27
N ASP A 226 -15.49 -10.47 6.01
CA ASP A 226 -14.10 -10.25 5.63
C ASP A 226 -13.67 -11.24 4.52
N ALA A 227 -14.21 -12.46 4.50
CA ALA A 227 -13.98 -13.42 3.42
C ALA A 227 -14.51 -12.90 2.08
N TYR A 228 -15.73 -12.36 2.05
CA TYR A 228 -16.29 -11.75 0.83
C TYR A 228 -15.51 -10.53 0.37
N TRP A 229 -14.93 -9.77 1.30
CA TRP A 229 -14.03 -8.70 0.94
C TRP A 229 -12.75 -9.21 0.26
N ALA A 230 -12.13 -10.26 0.79
CA ALA A 230 -10.98 -10.92 0.18
C ALA A 230 -11.30 -11.42 -1.24
N ILE A 231 -12.41 -12.14 -1.40
CA ILE A 231 -12.90 -12.64 -2.70
C ILE A 231 -13.08 -11.49 -3.69
N THR A 232 -13.75 -10.41 -3.25
CA THR A 232 -13.97 -9.21 -4.07
C THR A 232 -12.64 -8.58 -4.48
N HIS A 233 -11.70 -8.41 -3.56
CA HIS A 233 -10.38 -7.89 -3.88
C HIS A 233 -9.64 -8.79 -4.89
N TYR A 234 -9.75 -10.11 -4.77
CA TYR A 234 -9.09 -11.04 -5.69
C TYR A 234 -9.73 -11.15 -7.07
N GLN A 235 -11.04 -10.90 -7.20
CA GLN A 235 -11.79 -11.14 -8.45
C GLN A 235 -12.21 -9.86 -9.18
N SER A 236 -12.41 -8.74 -8.47
CA SER A 236 -12.99 -7.53 -9.04
C SER A 236 -11.97 -6.56 -9.64
N SER A 237 -10.70 -6.97 -9.79
CA SER A 237 -9.66 -6.17 -10.43
C SER A 237 -8.67 -7.06 -11.19
N TYR A 238 -8.04 -6.53 -12.24
CA TYR A 238 -6.92 -7.19 -12.90
C TYR A 238 -5.60 -6.53 -12.52
N MET A 239 -4.52 -7.31 -12.55
CA MET A 239 -3.18 -6.87 -12.18
C MET A 239 -2.44 -6.36 -13.41
N SER A 240 -1.85 -5.18 -13.30
CA SER A 240 -0.98 -4.57 -14.33
C SER A 240 0.33 -4.09 -13.69
N LEU A 241 1.43 -4.15 -14.45
CA LEU A 241 2.75 -3.72 -13.98
C LEU A 241 3.08 -2.38 -14.59
N CYS A 242 3.13 -1.34 -13.77
CA CYS A 242 3.31 0.04 -14.22
C CYS A 242 4.70 0.55 -13.85
N THR A 243 5.37 1.18 -14.80
CA THR A 243 6.72 1.72 -14.64
C THR A 243 6.74 3.22 -14.85
N SER A 244 7.78 3.89 -14.37
CA SER A 244 8.00 5.31 -14.66
C SER A 244 8.64 5.49 -16.04
N SER A 245 7.97 6.21 -16.95
CA SER A 245 8.52 6.53 -18.28
C SER A 245 9.69 7.51 -18.24
N SER A 246 9.78 8.35 -17.19
CA SER A 246 10.86 9.32 -16.98
C SER A 246 11.80 8.90 -15.85
N TYR A 247 13.08 9.26 -15.98
CA TYR A 247 14.07 9.07 -14.91
C TYR A 247 13.88 10.07 -13.76
N ASP A 248 13.20 11.19 -14.00
CA ASP A 248 12.99 12.26 -13.02
C ASP A 248 11.73 12.04 -12.15
N THR A 249 10.98 10.96 -12.41
CA THR A 249 9.78 10.60 -11.68
C THR A 249 9.92 9.24 -11.03
N GLU A 250 9.45 9.14 -9.78
CA GLU A 250 9.47 7.92 -9.00
C GLU A 250 8.17 7.79 -8.18
N PHE A 251 7.83 6.57 -7.81
CA PHE A 251 6.75 6.30 -6.87
C PHE A 251 7.24 6.53 -5.44
N THR A 252 6.61 7.47 -4.74
CA THR A 252 6.78 7.64 -3.29
C THR A 252 5.87 6.66 -2.56
N VAL A 253 6.28 6.20 -1.38
CA VAL A 253 5.50 5.18 -0.64
C VAL A 253 5.30 5.58 0.81
N THR A 254 4.07 5.48 1.28
CA THR A 254 3.77 5.61 2.72
C THR A 254 3.84 4.25 3.40
N ASP A 255 3.97 4.24 4.73
CA ASP A 255 3.97 2.99 5.49
C ASP A 255 2.66 2.18 5.33
N ASN A 256 1.54 2.85 5.04
CA ASN A 256 0.23 2.26 4.74
C ASN A 256 -0.11 2.13 3.26
N CYS A 257 0.89 2.14 2.36
CA CYS A 257 0.68 2.07 0.91
C CYS A 257 -0.25 0.93 0.44
N TYR A 258 -0.19 -0.25 1.06
CA TYR A 258 -1.07 -1.39 0.71
C TYR A 258 -2.52 -1.24 1.21
N SER A 259 -2.78 -0.32 2.14
CA SER A 259 -4.14 0.01 2.62
C SER A 259 -4.77 1.17 1.84
N ILE A 260 -4.01 1.81 0.95
CA ILE A 260 -4.45 2.96 0.17
C ILE A 260 -5.00 2.50 -1.18
N ALA A 261 -6.12 3.12 -1.57
CA ALA A 261 -6.78 2.88 -2.85
C ALA A 261 -7.33 4.20 -3.39
N GLU A 262 -7.24 4.38 -4.69
CA GLU A 262 -7.92 5.46 -5.41
C GLU A 262 -9.38 5.09 -5.64
N GLY A 263 -10.25 6.09 -5.58
CA GLY A 263 -11.68 5.95 -5.82
C GLY A 263 -12.54 6.80 -4.88
N PRO A 264 -13.86 6.82 -5.09
CA PRO A 264 -14.79 7.62 -4.31
C PRO A 264 -14.79 7.20 -2.85
N ARG A 265 -14.77 8.20 -1.96
CA ARG A 265 -14.91 8.02 -0.52
C ARG A 265 -15.87 9.07 0.03
N GLN A 266 -16.81 8.64 0.85
CA GLN A 266 -17.68 9.52 1.63
C GLN A 266 -17.42 9.29 3.10
N PHE A 267 -17.19 10.39 3.81
CA PHE A 267 -16.98 10.36 5.24
C PHE A 267 -18.19 10.92 5.98
N LEU A 268 -18.54 10.29 7.09
CA LEU A 268 -19.52 10.79 8.05
C LEU A 268 -18.76 11.39 9.23
N TRP A 269 -19.00 12.67 9.51
CA TRP A 269 -18.49 13.31 10.71
C TRP A 269 -19.55 13.24 11.80
N ASP A 270 -19.19 12.62 12.92
CA ASP A 270 -19.97 12.69 14.14
C ASP A 270 -19.40 13.80 15.03
N ALA A 271 -20.12 14.90 15.15
CA ALA A 271 -19.74 16.04 15.97
C ALA A 271 -19.71 15.73 17.47
N THR A 272 -20.42 14.68 17.91
CA THR A 272 -20.51 14.28 19.31
C THR A 272 -19.27 13.51 19.75
N SER A 273 -18.83 12.55 18.92
CA SER A 273 -17.61 11.77 19.19
C SER A 273 -16.34 12.43 18.64
N GLY A 274 -16.47 13.42 17.75
CA GLY A 274 -15.35 13.99 17.01
C GLY A 274 -14.65 12.97 16.11
N LYS A 275 -15.34 11.87 15.76
CA LYS A 275 -14.80 10.81 14.92
C LYS A 275 -15.28 10.98 13.48
N LEU A 276 -14.33 10.82 12.56
CA LEU A 276 -14.63 10.62 11.15
C LEU A 276 -14.80 9.13 10.89
N THR A 277 -15.97 8.72 10.44
CA THR A 277 -16.23 7.34 10.02
C THR A 277 -16.36 7.28 8.51
N ASN A 278 -15.76 6.25 7.91
CA ASN A 278 -15.92 6.03 6.47
C ASN A 278 -17.33 5.47 6.25
N LYS A 279 -18.20 6.23 5.59
CA LYS A 279 -19.57 5.81 5.33
C LYS A 279 -19.63 4.87 4.13
N LEU A 280 -18.94 5.26 3.05
CA LEU A 280 -18.96 4.56 1.78
C LEU A 280 -17.60 4.74 1.09
N TRP A 281 -17.06 3.64 0.56
CA TRP A 281 -15.86 3.68 -0.28
C TRP A 281 -15.99 2.71 -1.44
N ALA A 282 -15.43 3.08 -2.60
CA ALA A 282 -15.17 2.14 -3.68
C ALA A 282 -13.70 2.22 -4.06
N SER A 283 -13.01 1.08 -4.01
CA SER A 283 -11.64 0.97 -4.53
C SER A 283 -11.69 0.75 -6.04
N LEU A 284 -11.27 1.76 -6.79
CA LEU A 284 -11.19 1.76 -8.24
C LEU A 284 -9.80 1.33 -8.71
N HIS A 285 -8.75 1.82 -8.05
CA HIS A 285 -7.38 1.36 -8.24
C HIS A 285 -6.73 1.08 -6.89
N GLU A 286 -6.04 -0.05 -6.78
CA GLU A 286 -5.19 -0.36 -5.62
C GLU A 286 -3.74 -0.51 -6.06
N PHE A 287 -2.82 -0.19 -5.15
CA PHE A 287 -1.41 -0.08 -5.48
C PHE A 287 -0.57 -1.06 -4.67
N GLY A 288 0.36 -1.75 -5.34
CA GLY A 288 1.40 -2.58 -4.73
C GLY A 288 2.77 -2.07 -5.16
N PRO A 289 3.34 -1.07 -4.47
CA PRO A 289 4.67 -0.59 -4.79
C PRO A 289 5.72 -1.69 -4.61
N ILE A 290 6.58 -1.86 -5.61
CA ILE A 290 7.69 -2.83 -5.58
C ILE A 290 9.02 -2.11 -5.44
N SER A 291 9.21 -1.04 -6.21
CA SER A 291 10.41 -0.20 -6.19
C SER A 291 10.05 1.24 -6.57
N PRO A 292 10.99 2.21 -6.47
CA PRO A 292 10.74 3.59 -6.92
C PRO A 292 10.30 3.68 -8.40
N ARG A 293 10.54 2.65 -9.20
CA ARG A 293 10.25 2.63 -10.65
C ARG A 293 9.20 1.62 -11.09
N LEU A 294 8.69 0.79 -10.18
CA LEU A 294 7.74 -0.28 -10.50
C LEU A 294 6.65 -0.35 -9.43
N VAL A 295 5.40 -0.24 -9.87
CA VAL A 295 4.21 -0.40 -9.04
C VAL A 295 3.25 -1.39 -9.70
N ILE A 296 2.66 -2.28 -8.92
CA ILE A 296 1.50 -3.05 -9.34
C ILE A 296 0.27 -2.17 -9.22
N VAL A 297 -0.52 -2.07 -10.29
CA VAL A 297 -1.84 -1.46 -10.25
C VAL A 297 -2.88 -2.56 -10.37
N LEU A 298 -3.75 -2.68 -9.37
CA LEU A 298 -4.96 -3.48 -9.44
C LEU A 298 -6.09 -2.59 -9.95
N ARG A 299 -6.34 -2.62 -11.27
CA ARG A 299 -7.40 -1.83 -11.90
C ARG A 299 -8.73 -2.56 -11.81
N SER A 300 -9.75 -1.86 -11.31
CA SER A 300 -11.10 -2.41 -11.15
C SER A 300 -11.69 -2.83 -12.49
N CYS A 301 -12.32 -4.01 -12.51
CA CYS A 301 -13.07 -4.52 -13.66
C CYS A 301 -14.34 -3.72 -13.95
N LYS A 302 -14.66 -2.71 -13.13
CA LYS A 302 -15.76 -1.76 -13.35
C LYS A 302 -15.50 -0.82 -14.54
N PHE A 303 -14.25 -0.66 -14.95
CA PHE A 303 -13.90 0.14 -16.11
C PHE A 303 -13.78 -0.72 -17.37
N PRO A 304 -14.09 -0.17 -18.56
CA PRO A 304 -13.87 -0.85 -19.83
C PRO A 304 -12.41 -1.27 -19.97
N CYS A 305 -12.13 -2.50 -20.40
CA CYS A 305 -10.82 -2.85 -20.91
C CYS A 305 -10.96 -3.39 -22.33
N ARG A 306 -9.91 -3.24 -23.15
CA ARG A 306 -9.89 -3.69 -24.55
C ARG A 306 -10.29 -5.16 -24.68
N GLU A 307 -9.86 -5.97 -23.73
CA GLU A 307 -10.13 -7.40 -23.67
C GLU A 307 -11.58 -7.77 -23.38
N ASP A 308 -12.40 -6.87 -22.81
CA ASP A 308 -13.82 -7.19 -22.65
C ASP A 308 -14.54 -7.28 -24.00
N GLY A 309 -13.93 -6.72 -25.05
CA GLY A 309 -14.44 -6.72 -26.42
C GLY A 309 -15.86 -6.16 -26.50
N GLU A 310 -16.57 -6.60 -27.54
CA GLU A 310 -17.98 -6.29 -27.74
C GLU A 310 -18.92 -7.27 -27.01
N ASP A 311 -18.47 -7.95 -25.95
CA ASP A 311 -19.32 -8.93 -25.26
C ASP A 311 -20.43 -8.23 -24.46
N ALA A 312 -21.67 -8.41 -24.91
CA ALA A 312 -22.84 -7.83 -24.30
C ALA A 312 -23.03 -8.22 -22.82
N LYS A 313 -22.58 -9.40 -22.38
CA LYS A 313 -22.70 -9.84 -20.99
C LYS A 313 -21.74 -9.09 -20.08
N PHE A 314 -20.47 -8.96 -20.49
CA PHE A 314 -19.49 -8.20 -19.70
C PHE A 314 -19.86 -6.72 -19.63
N ARG A 315 -20.37 -6.15 -20.74
CA ARG A 315 -20.91 -4.78 -20.73
C ARG A 315 -22.12 -4.63 -19.83
N ALA A 316 -23.14 -5.48 -19.96
CA ALA A 316 -24.34 -5.39 -19.12
C ALA A 316 -24.01 -5.55 -17.62
N ALA A 317 -23.11 -6.48 -17.27
CA ALA A 317 -22.64 -6.61 -15.90
C ALA A 317 -21.93 -5.33 -15.43
N ARG A 318 -21.03 -4.78 -16.23
CA ARG A 318 -20.32 -3.52 -15.93
C ARG A 318 -21.28 -2.35 -15.73
N ASP A 319 -22.24 -2.19 -16.63
CA ASP A 319 -23.23 -1.11 -16.59
C ASP A 319 -24.08 -1.21 -15.33
N LEU A 320 -24.48 -2.43 -14.94
CA LEU A 320 -25.19 -2.69 -13.69
C LEU A 320 -24.34 -2.33 -12.45
N TRP A 321 -23.06 -2.71 -12.44
CA TRP A 321 -22.15 -2.32 -11.36
C TRP A 321 -21.98 -0.80 -11.28
N GLN A 322 -21.82 -0.14 -12.43
CA GLN A 322 -21.70 1.32 -12.49
C GLN A 322 -23.00 2.02 -12.06
N SER A 323 -24.19 1.47 -12.37
CA SER A 323 -25.44 2.03 -11.89
C SER A 323 -25.57 1.91 -10.38
N TRP A 324 -25.23 0.76 -9.80
CA TRP A 324 -25.24 0.59 -8.34
C TRP A 324 -24.29 1.56 -7.63
N GLU A 325 -23.11 1.83 -8.22
CA GLU A 325 -22.20 2.82 -7.66
C GLU A 325 -22.76 4.25 -7.77
N LYS A 326 -23.41 4.59 -8.88
CA LYS A 326 -24.08 5.90 -9.03
C LYS A 326 -25.23 6.08 -8.04
N ASP A 327 -25.98 5.02 -7.75
CA ASP A 327 -27.07 5.08 -6.77
C ASP A 327 -26.52 5.14 -5.34
N ARG A 328 -25.41 4.45 -5.08
CA ARG A 328 -24.76 4.42 -3.77
C ARG A 328 -24.03 5.72 -3.47
N PHE A 329 -23.50 6.39 -4.47
CA PHE A 329 -22.77 7.63 -4.33
C PHE A 329 -23.44 8.80 -5.06
N GLU A 330 -23.92 9.81 -4.31
CA GLU A 330 -24.25 11.14 -4.86
C GLU A 330 -23.12 11.66 -5.77
N PRO A 331 -23.40 12.46 -6.84
CA PRO A 331 -22.51 12.64 -7.98
C PRO A 331 -21.05 12.82 -7.57
N ILE A 332 -20.28 11.76 -7.77
CA ILE A 332 -18.88 11.70 -7.41
C ILE A 332 -18.10 12.52 -8.44
N SER A 333 -17.12 13.28 -7.97
CA SER A 333 -15.99 13.70 -8.80
C SER A 333 -15.47 12.51 -9.63
N PRO A 334 -15.14 12.69 -10.91
CA PRO A 334 -14.58 11.62 -11.73
C PRO A 334 -13.33 11.03 -11.06
N PRO A 335 -13.03 9.73 -11.28
CA PRO A 335 -11.80 9.12 -10.77
C PRO A 335 -10.58 9.97 -11.11
N GLN A 336 -9.67 10.11 -10.15
CA GLN A 336 -8.47 10.95 -10.28
C GLN A 336 -7.51 10.39 -11.32
N LEU A 337 -7.36 9.07 -11.29
CA LEU A 337 -6.55 8.37 -12.26
C LEU A 337 -7.39 8.23 -13.52
N ALA A 338 -7.14 9.13 -14.48
CA ALA A 338 -7.58 8.95 -15.86
C ALA A 338 -7.23 7.53 -16.27
N ASP A 339 -8.18 6.86 -16.94
CA ASP A 339 -8.08 5.45 -17.27
C ASP A 339 -6.67 5.10 -17.78
N PRO A 340 -5.81 4.51 -16.94
CA PRO A 340 -4.40 4.39 -17.29
C PRO A 340 -4.31 3.45 -18.49
N PRO A 341 -3.34 3.64 -19.40
CA PRO A 341 -3.25 2.87 -20.64
C PRO A 341 -2.74 1.44 -20.37
N VAL A 342 -3.47 0.68 -19.57
CA VAL A 342 -3.13 -0.64 -19.05
C VAL A 342 -4.22 -1.63 -19.42
N PHE A 343 -3.80 -2.83 -19.76
CA PHE A 343 -4.68 -3.88 -20.22
C PHE A 343 -4.38 -5.21 -19.50
N LYS A 344 -5.24 -6.21 -19.67
CA LYS A 344 -5.16 -7.48 -18.93
C LYS A 344 -3.94 -8.29 -19.41
N ALA A 345 -3.41 -9.13 -18.53
CA ALA A 345 -2.36 -10.06 -18.92
C ALA A 345 -2.84 -11.02 -20.02
N SER A 346 -2.03 -11.20 -21.06
CA SER A 346 -2.29 -12.21 -22.08
C SER A 346 -2.17 -13.60 -21.47
N ASN A 347 -2.87 -14.57 -22.04
CA ASN A 347 -2.84 -15.95 -21.57
C ASN A 347 -3.00 -16.92 -22.74
N ASN A 348 -2.82 -18.20 -22.49
CA ASN A 348 -2.90 -19.27 -23.48
C ASN A 348 -4.35 -19.71 -23.82
N TYR A 349 -5.37 -19.23 -23.10
CA TYR A 349 -6.77 -19.63 -23.29
C TYR A 349 -7.55 -18.71 -24.21
N PHE A 350 -7.08 -17.49 -24.39
CA PHE A 350 -7.77 -16.45 -25.12
C PHE A 350 -6.83 -15.84 -26.15
N ASP A 351 -7.24 -15.90 -27.41
CA ASP A 351 -6.55 -15.21 -28.51
C ASP A 351 -7.30 -13.91 -28.83
N LEU A 352 -6.55 -12.83 -29.03
CA LEU A 352 -7.08 -11.52 -29.40
C LEU A 352 -6.93 -11.35 -30.91
N ALA A 353 -7.87 -11.89 -31.68
CA ALA A 353 -7.89 -11.77 -33.13
C ALA A 353 -8.90 -10.69 -33.55
N ASN A 354 -8.43 -9.63 -34.23
CA ASN A 354 -9.25 -8.50 -34.71
C ASN A 354 -10.09 -7.82 -33.60
N ASP A 355 -9.49 -7.56 -32.44
CA ASP A 355 -10.16 -6.98 -31.25
C ASP A 355 -11.33 -7.82 -30.70
N VAL A 356 -11.46 -9.07 -31.14
CA VAL A 356 -12.43 -10.04 -30.61
C VAL A 356 -11.68 -11.11 -29.83
N ILE A 357 -12.00 -11.24 -28.54
CA ILE A 357 -11.50 -12.35 -27.73
C ILE A 357 -12.14 -13.65 -28.18
N ARG A 358 -11.32 -14.62 -28.54
CA ARG A 358 -11.74 -15.97 -28.86
C ARG A 358 -11.13 -16.95 -27.86
N ALA A 359 -12.00 -17.70 -27.19
CA ALA A 359 -11.59 -18.86 -26.42
C ALA A 359 -10.91 -19.87 -27.35
N VAL A 360 -9.71 -20.32 -26.98
CA VAL A 360 -9.03 -21.43 -27.66
C VAL A 360 -9.72 -22.73 -27.24
N PRO A 361 -10.34 -23.48 -28.18
CA PRO A 361 -11.09 -24.69 -27.84
C PRO A 361 -10.24 -25.73 -27.10
N GLY A 362 -10.81 -26.37 -26.07
CA GLY A 362 -10.15 -27.43 -25.29
C GLY A 362 -9.16 -26.96 -24.23
N LEU A 363 -8.67 -25.71 -24.29
CA LEU A 363 -7.82 -25.14 -23.25
C LEU A 363 -8.67 -24.55 -22.11
N VAL A 364 -9.78 -23.86 -22.41
CA VAL A 364 -10.60 -23.19 -21.38
C VAL A 364 -11.16 -24.15 -20.31
N GLU A 365 -11.43 -25.39 -20.70
CA GLU A 365 -12.00 -26.44 -19.84
C GLU A 365 -10.96 -27.08 -18.90
N LYS A 366 -9.66 -26.87 -19.14
CA LYS A 366 -8.55 -27.44 -18.36
C LYS A 366 -7.65 -26.33 -17.82
N ARG A 367 -8.20 -25.53 -16.91
CA ARG A 367 -7.40 -24.55 -16.15
C ARG A 367 -6.47 -25.30 -15.20
N SER A 368 -5.24 -24.83 -15.08
CA SER A 368 -4.24 -25.40 -14.19
C SER A 368 -3.56 -24.30 -13.36
N ARG A 369 -2.92 -24.72 -12.27
CA ARG A 369 -2.08 -23.83 -11.45
C ARG A 369 -0.87 -23.29 -12.21
N GLY A 370 -0.39 -24.05 -13.21
CA GLY A 370 0.76 -23.70 -14.04
C GLY A 370 0.45 -22.80 -15.23
N ASP A 371 -0.80 -22.37 -15.40
CA ASP A 371 -1.21 -21.60 -16.57
C ASP A 371 -0.39 -20.31 -16.71
N PRO A 372 0.23 -20.07 -17.87
CA PRO A 372 1.10 -18.91 -18.06
C PRO A 372 0.28 -17.66 -18.41
N PHE A 373 0.62 -16.55 -17.75
CA PHE A 373 0.10 -15.21 -17.99
C PHE A 373 1.26 -14.27 -18.31
N PHE A 374 1.18 -13.55 -19.44
CA PHE A 374 2.16 -12.55 -19.80
C PHE A 374 1.73 -11.18 -19.30
N PHE A 375 2.53 -10.59 -18.43
CA PHE A 375 2.31 -9.26 -17.87
C PHE A 375 3.24 -8.26 -18.54
N HIS A 376 2.67 -7.28 -19.24
CA HIS A 376 3.41 -6.18 -19.84
C HIS A 376 3.86 -5.18 -18.78
N PHE A 377 5.03 -4.56 -19.02
CA PHE A 377 5.42 -3.33 -18.33
C PHE A 377 4.83 -2.13 -19.06
N PHE A 378 4.00 -1.37 -18.35
CA PHE A 378 3.31 -0.18 -18.85
C PHE A 378 4.04 1.09 -18.40
N PRO A 379 4.80 1.76 -19.29
CA PRO A 379 5.43 3.03 -18.94
C PRO A 379 4.36 4.11 -18.78
N LEU A 380 4.18 4.58 -17.55
CA LEU A 380 3.26 5.66 -17.22
C LEU A 380 3.92 7.02 -17.45
N GLU A 381 3.15 7.94 -18.01
CA GLU A 381 3.52 9.36 -18.09
C GLU A 381 3.61 9.98 -16.69
N SER A 382 4.41 11.04 -16.55
CA SER A 382 4.59 11.74 -15.28
C SER A 382 3.28 12.19 -14.63
N ALA A 383 2.26 12.56 -15.42
CA ALA A 383 0.94 12.94 -14.89
C ALA A 383 0.25 11.81 -14.11
N HIS A 384 0.33 10.56 -14.60
CA HIS A 384 -0.21 9.41 -13.90
C HIS A 384 0.57 9.10 -12.62
N ILE A 385 1.90 9.26 -12.65
CA ILE A 385 2.76 9.05 -11.47
C ILE A 385 2.45 10.12 -10.41
N ASP A 386 2.35 11.38 -10.82
CA ASP A 386 1.98 12.50 -9.95
C ASP A 386 0.59 12.28 -9.33
N CYS A 387 -0.36 11.71 -10.08
CA CYS A 387 -1.67 11.30 -9.57
C CYS A 387 -1.56 10.19 -8.51
N ILE A 388 -0.83 9.10 -8.80
CA ILE A 388 -0.62 7.99 -7.85
C ILE A 388 0.07 8.49 -6.57
N ASN A 389 1.12 9.29 -6.70
CA ASN A 389 1.78 9.93 -5.57
C ASN A 389 0.82 10.84 -4.80
N GLY A 390 -0.03 11.60 -5.50
CA GLY A 390 -1.09 12.40 -4.89
C GLY A 390 -2.04 11.57 -4.01
N VAL A 391 -2.45 10.39 -4.47
CA VAL A 391 -3.29 9.47 -3.69
C VAL A 391 -2.58 9.03 -2.40
N PHE A 392 -1.26 8.74 -2.45
CA PHE A 392 -0.49 8.43 -1.24
C PHE A 392 -0.37 9.64 -0.30
N LEU A 393 -0.15 10.83 -0.84
CA LEU A 393 -0.02 12.08 -0.08
C LEU A 393 -1.33 12.49 0.58
N ASP A 394 -2.49 12.30 -0.07
CA ASP A 394 -3.82 12.53 0.52
C ASP A 394 -4.04 11.67 1.78
N ASN A 395 -3.46 10.48 1.81
CA ASN A 395 -3.57 9.55 2.92
C ASN A 395 -2.40 9.64 3.92
N ALA A 396 -1.45 10.57 3.70
CA ALA A 396 -0.26 10.71 4.54
C ALA A 396 -0.54 11.22 5.96
N SER A 397 -1.70 11.87 6.19
CA SER A 397 -2.14 12.27 7.54
C SER A 397 -2.28 11.08 8.50
N SER A 398 -2.50 9.88 7.96
CA SER A 398 -2.65 8.64 8.73
C SER A 398 -1.35 7.82 8.83
N CYS A 399 -0.29 8.22 8.11
CA CYS A 399 0.98 7.51 8.04
C CYS A 399 2.01 8.07 9.03
N SER A 400 3.05 7.28 9.35
CA SER A 400 4.19 7.76 10.15
C SER A 400 5.45 8.02 9.34
N SER A 401 5.53 7.46 8.14
CA SER A 401 6.66 7.67 7.25
C SER A 401 6.24 7.73 5.79
N LEU A 402 6.93 8.59 5.05
CA LEU A 402 6.94 8.63 3.58
C LEU A 402 8.36 8.29 3.12
N LEU A 403 8.54 7.20 2.38
CA LEU A 403 9.80 6.81 1.78
C LEU A 403 9.91 7.34 0.36
N PHE A 404 11.13 7.67 -0.02
CA PHE A 404 11.51 8.14 -1.34
C PHE A 404 12.93 7.69 -1.63
N HIS A 405 13.32 7.71 -2.90
CA HIS A 405 14.66 7.35 -3.34
C HIS A 405 15.44 8.57 -3.84
N SER A 406 14.76 9.50 -4.52
CA SER A 406 15.34 10.73 -5.04
C SER A 406 14.68 11.96 -4.41
N GLU A 407 15.50 12.79 -3.76
CA GLU A 407 15.05 14.07 -3.22
C GLU A 407 14.43 14.98 -4.31
N ALA A 408 14.98 14.94 -5.52
CA ALA A 408 14.48 15.70 -6.65
C ALA A 408 13.08 15.23 -7.08
N ALA A 409 12.86 13.91 -7.13
CA ALA A 409 11.57 13.34 -7.50
C ALA A 409 10.50 13.55 -6.42
N LEU A 410 10.89 13.48 -5.13
CA LEU A 410 10.02 13.86 -4.02
C LEU A 410 9.62 15.33 -4.11
N ARG A 411 10.59 16.23 -4.29
CA ARG A 411 10.34 17.68 -4.44
C ARG A 411 9.38 17.97 -5.58
N ARG A 412 9.57 17.31 -6.72
CA ARG A 412 8.68 17.40 -7.88
C ARG A 412 7.25 16.96 -7.52
N SER A 413 7.11 15.77 -6.94
CA SER A 413 5.80 15.21 -6.56
C SER A 413 5.06 16.12 -5.59
N LEU A 414 5.76 16.64 -4.57
CA LEU A 414 5.20 17.61 -3.62
C LEU A 414 4.80 18.92 -4.29
N LYS A 415 5.63 19.45 -5.20
CA LYS A 415 5.31 20.68 -5.95
C LYS A 415 4.05 20.50 -6.79
N THR A 416 3.94 19.38 -7.52
CA THR A 416 2.74 19.07 -8.30
C THR A 416 1.54 18.97 -7.37
N TYR A 417 1.64 18.15 -6.31
CA TYR A 417 0.57 17.95 -5.33
C TYR A 417 0.07 19.26 -4.73
N VAL A 418 0.96 20.10 -4.19
CA VAL A 418 0.58 21.38 -3.57
C VAL A 418 -0.07 22.33 -4.58
N SER A 419 0.39 22.31 -5.83
CA SER A 419 -0.14 23.19 -6.90
C SER A 419 -1.47 22.70 -7.46
N SER A 420 -1.72 21.39 -7.46
CA SER A 420 -2.92 20.76 -8.00
C SER A 420 -3.91 20.31 -6.94
N CYS A 421 -3.64 20.56 -5.64
CA CYS A 421 -4.48 20.13 -4.53
C CYS A 421 -5.83 20.85 -4.54
N ASN A 422 -6.74 20.32 -5.34
CA ASN A 422 -8.18 20.58 -5.30
C ASN A 422 -8.88 19.68 -4.27
N TYR A 423 -8.13 18.84 -3.53
CA TYR A 423 -8.60 17.65 -2.82
C TYR A 423 -8.84 17.82 -1.31
N PHE A 424 -9.11 19.05 -0.87
CA PHE A 424 -9.75 19.28 0.42
C PHE A 424 -11.19 18.77 0.38
N PRO A 425 -11.67 18.14 1.46
CA PRO A 425 -12.38 16.87 1.37
C PRO A 425 -13.62 16.90 0.48
N ASN A 426 -13.75 15.82 -0.30
CA ASN A 426 -15.02 15.29 -0.77
C ASN A 426 -16.03 15.32 0.38
N ARG A 427 -16.93 16.31 0.32
CA ARG A 427 -18.19 16.47 1.04
C ARG A 427 -18.29 15.75 2.40
N VAL A 428 -17.94 16.47 3.47
CA VAL A 428 -18.28 16.07 4.84
C VAL A 428 -19.77 16.35 5.05
N VAL A 429 -20.58 15.29 5.20
CA VAL A 429 -21.99 15.44 5.59
C VAL A 429 -22.05 15.54 7.11
N SER A 430 -22.31 16.75 7.62
CA SER A 430 -22.54 16.97 9.05
C SER A 430 -23.95 16.54 9.43
N THR A 431 -24.09 15.81 10.54
CA THR A 431 -25.37 15.30 11.04
C THR A 431 -25.92 16.07 12.24
N SER A 432 -25.28 17.17 12.67
CA SER A 432 -25.63 17.87 13.93
C SER A 432 -25.97 19.35 13.78
N THR A 433 -26.88 19.83 14.63
CA THR A 433 -27.23 21.24 14.85
C THR A 433 -26.03 22.06 15.37
N PRO A 434 -25.93 23.39 15.10
CA PRO A 434 -24.69 24.18 15.20
C PRO A 434 -24.06 24.40 16.58
N ALA A 435 -24.61 23.83 17.66
CA ALA A 435 -24.34 24.31 19.02
C ALA A 435 -23.21 23.59 19.78
N VAL A 436 -22.59 22.53 19.25
CA VAL A 436 -21.61 21.70 20.02
C VAL A 436 -20.21 21.62 19.37
N ALA A 437 -19.97 22.31 18.26
CA ALA A 437 -18.77 22.14 17.43
C ALA A 437 -17.47 22.81 17.95
N ALA A 438 -17.40 23.26 19.21
CA ALA A 438 -16.33 24.17 19.67
C ALA A 438 -15.06 23.51 20.23
N ALA A 439 -14.96 22.18 20.32
CA ALA A 439 -13.87 21.53 21.07
C ALA A 439 -13.10 20.41 20.35
N THR A 440 -13.39 20.10 19.08
CA THR A 440 -12.75 18.94 18.40
C THR A 440 -12.24 19.30 17.02
N ILE A 441 -10.98 18.93 16.74
CA ILE A 441 -10.31 19.13 15.45
C ILE A 441 -11.12 18.43 14.36
N THR A 442 -11.60 19.19 13.40
CA THR A 442 -12.36 18.70 12.25
C THR A 442 -11.45 17.94 11.26
N PRO A 443 -12.00 17.03 10.43
CA PRO A 443 -11.24 16.35 9.39
C PRO A 443 -10.54 17.31 8.42
N ALA A 444 -11.20 18.43 8.12
CA ALA A 444 -10.66 19.48 7.27
C ALA A 444 -9.42 20.13 7.91
N GLU A 445 -9.40 20.29 9.24
CA GLU A 445 -8.23 20.81 9.97
C GLU A 445 -7.09 19.79 10.01
N VAL A 446 -7.36 18.49 10.19
CA VAL A 446 -6.31 17.44 10.11
C VAL A 446 -5.68 17.40 8.72
N GLN A 447 -6.49 17.47 7.66
CA GLN A 447 -5.99 17.48 6.29
C GLN A 447 -5.26 18.78 5.95
N ARG A 448 -5.74 19.93 6.42
CA ARG A 448 -5.05 21.22 6.27
C ARG A 448 -3.69 21.20 6.95
N ALA A 449 -3.61 20.71 8.19
CA ALA A 449 -2.34 20.53 8.89
C ALA A 449 -1.39 19.59 8.13
N CYS A 450 -1.93 18.55 7.48
CA CYS A 450 -1.14 17.68 6.60
C CYS A 450 -0.63 18.44 5.36
N LEU A 451 -1.44 19.26 4.70
CA LEU A 451 -0.98 20.08 3.57
C LEU A 451 0.08 21.09 4.01
N ASP A 452 -0.14 21.80 5.12
CA ASP A 452 0.80 22.79 5.64
C ASP A 452 2.17 22.14 5.92
N LYS A 453 2.14 20.91 6.46
CA LYS A 453 3.34 20.08 6.63
C LYS A 453 4.02 19.73 5.30
N MET A 454 3.27 19.38 4.25
CA MET A 454 3.83 19.14 2.91
C MET A 454 4.41 20.40 2.28
N ILE A 455 3.80 21.58 2.50
CA ILE A 455 4.32 22.87 2.04
C ILE A 455 5.63 23.20 2.75
N ALA A 456 5.70 22.99 4.07
CA ALA A 456 6.91 23.19 4.85
C ALA A 456 8.05 22.27 4.38
N LEU A 457 7.74 20.99 4.13
CA LEU A 457 8.70 20.03 3.57
C LEU A 457 9.18 20.48 2.17
N LEU A 458 8.28 20.93 1.30
CA LEU A 458 8.65 21.45 -0.01
C LEU A 458 9.58 22.67 0.07
N ALA A 459 9.35 23.56 1.04
CA ALA A 459 10.23 24.70 1.30
C ALA A 459 11.62 24.24 1.78
N GLN A 460 11.69 23.25 2.67
CA GLN A 460 12.94 22.65 3.15
C GLN A 460 13.76 22.01 2.01
N LEU A 461 13.09 21.36 1.06
CA LEU A 461 13.70 20.78 -0.15
C LEU A 461 14.12 21.85 -1.17
N GLY A 462 13.56 23.05 -1.08
CA GLY A 462 13.85 24.19 -1.95
C GLY A 462 14.97 25.10 -1.46
N SER A 463 15.23 25.12 -0.15
CA SER A 463 16.30 25.92 0.44
C SER A 463 17.66 25.24 0.28
N GLU A 464 18.57 25.83 -0.52
CA GLU A 464 19.98 25.40 -0.63
C GLU A 464 20.75 25.45 0.71
N LYS A 465 20.18 26.10 1.73
CA LYS A 465 20.71 26.13 3.08
C LYS A 465 20.10 25.02 3.93
N ARG A 466 20.60 23.79 3.80
CA ARG A 466 20.53 22.87 4.94
C ARG A 466 21.57 23.34 5.96
N LEU A 467 21.09 23.75 7.13
CA LEU A 467 21.92 24.02 8.30
C LEU A 467 22.80 22.79 8.54
N CYS A 468 24.09 22.98 8.32
CA CYS A 468 25.17 22.03 8.56
C CYS A 468 25.23 21.56 10.01
#